data_AF-A0A965E055-F1
#
_entry.id   AF-A0A965E055-F1
#
_cell.length_a   1.000
_cell.length_b   1.000
_cell.length_c   1.000
_cell.angle_alpha   90.00
_cell.angle_beta   90.00
_cell.angle_gamma   90.00
#
_symmetry.space_group_name_H-M   'P 1'
#
loop_
_entity.id
_entity.type
_entity.pdbx_description
1 polymer ?
#
loop_
_entity_poly.entity_id
_entity_poly.type
_entity_poly.pdbx_seq_one_letter_code
_entity_poly.pdbx_strand_id
1 'polypeptide(L)'
;MTDHPDLPAEQAHIDRAYESLELIRQQALGIRKLTTGQTGGTFQERYERNYFDEKLVQMLNDLDIGDSALVFGRIDRTPDGGGEPEPFHIGRLAVPDKDNNQIVVDWRAQIAEAFYRATGRDPMQLVRRRHFLVDNRRLKAIEDELFGENHLGIGKDDGLDEPKLRGHSTLLATLRKGRSGQLGDIVATIQAEQDVIIRAPNKGVLVVQGGPGTGKTVVALHRAAYLLYTHQFPLAAQGSPTW
;
A
#
# COMPACT_ATOMS: atom_id res chain seq x y z
N MET A 1 5.59 -19.90 20.05
CA MET A 1 5.84 -18.81 19.07
C MET A 1 5.96 -17.56 19.90
N THR A 2 7.13 -16.93 19.92
CA THR A 2 7.27 -15.62 20.55
C THR A 2 6.67 -14.61 19.57
N ASP A 3 5.60 -13.93 19.97
CA ASP A 3 5.00 -12.87 19.16
C ASP A 3 6.05 -11.80 18.86
N HIS A 4 5.97 -11.22 17.66
CA HIS A 4 6.88 -10.15 17.23
C HIS A 4 6.80 -8.96 18.21
N PRO A 5 7.93 -8.38 18.68
CA PRO A 5 7.91 -7.34 19.72
C PRO A 5 7.07 -6.12 19.34
N ASP A 6 7.05 -5.77 18.04
CA ASP A 6 6.29 -4.63 17.54
C ASP A 6 4.80 -4.91 17.31
N LEU A 7 4.32 -6.15 17.50
CA LEU A 7 2.93 -6.53 17.22
C LEU A 7 1.91 -5.63 17.93
N PRO A 8 2.05 -5.30 19.24
CA PRO A 8 1.11 -4.40 19.91
C PRO A 8 1.10 -2.98 19.32
N ALA A 9 2.27 -2.45 18.94
CA ALA A 9 2.39 -1.11 18.39
C ALA A 9 1.77 -1.03 16.98
N GLU A 10 2.02 -2.04 16.14
CA GLU A 10 1.45 -2.11 14.80
C GLU A 10 -0.06 -2.38 14.83
N GLN A 11 -0.56 -3.21 15.76
CA GLN A 11 -2.00 -3.36 15.99
C GLN A 11 -2.65 -2.02 16.38
N ALA A 12 -2.05 -1.27 17.30
CA ALA A 12 -2.57 0.04 17.69
C ALA A 12 -2.59 1.05 16.53
N HIS A 13 -1.61 0.98 15.61
CA HIS A 13 -1.63 1.79 14.40
C HIS A 13 -2.80 1.39 13.48
N ILE A 14 -2.99 0.08 13.25
CA ILE A 14 -4.10 -0.45 12.43
C ILE A 14 -5.45 -0.01 13.01
N ASP A 15 -5.63 -0.11 14.33
CA ASP A 15 -6.86 0.30 14.99
C ASP A 15 -7.16 1.79 14.76
N ARG A 16 -6.15 2.67 14.94
CA ARG A 16 -6.28 4.11 14.64
C ARG A 16 -6.63 4.40 13.18
N ALA A 17 -6.07 3.64 12.24
CA ALA A 17 -6.39 3.78 10.82
C ALA A 17 -7.86 3.43 10.55
N TYR A 18 -8.38 2.34 11.14
CA TYR A 18 -9.79 1.98 11.02
C TYR A 18 -10.73 2.98 11.70
N GLU A 19 -10.33 3.53 12.86
CA GLU A 19 -11.08 4.60 13.52
C GLU A 19 -11.19 5.84 12.63
N SER A 20 -10.07 6.27 12.04
CA SER A 20 -10.07 7.43 11.14
C SER A 20 -10.91 7.19 9.88
N LEU A 21 -10.79 6.00 9.26
CA LEU A 21 -11.61 5.61 8.11
C LEU A 21 -13.11 5.67 8.43
N GLU A 22 -13.50 5.17 9.61
CA GLU A 22 -14.90 5.21 10.05
C GLU A 22 -15.38 6.64 10.31
N LEU A 23 -14.54 7.51 10.86
CA LEU A 23 -14.86 8.94 11.03
C LEU A 23 -15.13 9.61 9.67
N ILE A 24 -14.28 9.37 8.67
CA ILE A 24 -14.46 9.90 7.30
C ILE A 24 -15.80 9.41 6.73
N ARG A 25 -16.10 8.11 6.89
CA ARG A 25 -17.35 7.51 6.43
C ARG A 25 -18.57 8.14 7.10
N GLN A 26 -18.52 8.34 8.42
CA GLN A 26 -19.60 8.95 9.19
C GLN A 26 -19.83 10.41 8.79
N GLN A 27 -18.76 11.17 8.55
CA GLN A 27 -18.86 12.55 8.06
C GLN A 27 -19.52 12.60 6.69
N ALA A 28 -19.08 11.77 5.73
CA ALA A 28 -19.68 11.69 4.40
C ALA A 28 -21.17 11.32 4.44
N LEU A 29 -21.55 10.34 5.27
CA LEU A 29 -22.95 9.96 5.50
C LEU A 29 -23.76 11.09 6.16
N GLY A 30 -23.16 11.82 7.10
CA GLY A 30 -23.78 12.97 7.77
C GLY A 30 -24.11 14.08 6.79
N ILE A 31 -23.14 14.46 5.93
CA ILE A 31 -23.33 15.45 4.87
C ILE A 31 -24.47 15.01 3.95
N ARG A 32 -24.42 13.76 3.45
CA ARG A 32 -25.43 13.23 2.55
C ARG A 32 -26.86 13.31 3.14
N LYS A 33 -27.04 12.92 4.41
CA LYS A 33 -28.34 12.99 5.10
C LYS A 33 -28.91 14.40 5.15
N LEU A 34 -28.06 15.41 5.39
CA LEU A 34 -28.49 16.82 5.39
C LEU A 34 -28.95 17.27 4.00
N THR A 35 -28.29 16.79 2.95
CA THR A 35 -28.57 17.17 1.56
C THR A 35 -29.82 16.50 0.99
N THR A 36 -30.10 15.23 1.34
CA THR A 36 -31.27 14.49 0.82
C THR A 36 -32.61 15.05 1.33
N GLY A 37 -32.63 15.67 2.53
CA GLY A 37 -33.85 16.17 3.17
C GLY A 37 -34.36 17.54 2.70
N GLN A 38 -33.58 18.29 1.91
CA GLN A 38 -33.98 19.63 1.44
C GLN A 38 -34.76 19.55 0.13
N THR A 39 -36.07 19.74 0.17
CA THR A 39 -36.94 19.88 -1.01
C THR A 39 -37.18 21.35 -1.36
N GLY A 40 -36.77 21.79 -2.55
CA GLY A 40 -36.98 23.16 -3.02
C GLY A 40 -35.89 23.61 -3.98
N GLY A 41 -35.91 24.88 -4.38
CA GLY A 41 -34.83 25.52 -5.13
C GLY A 41 -34.98 25.53 -6.66
N THR A 42 -34.18 26.38 -7.28
CA THR A 42 -34.04 26.56 -8.72
C THR A 42 -33.52 25.28 -9.40
N PHE A 43 -33.64 25.18 -10.72
CA PHE A 43 -33.09 24.05 -11.49
C PHE A 43 -31.59 23.86 -11.24
N GLN A 44 -30.84 24.96 -11.13
CA GLN A 44 -29.40 24.94 -10.90
C GLN A 44 -29.03 24.38 -9.53
N GLU A 45 -29.72 24.80 -8.46
CA GLU A 45 -29.51 24.26 -7.11
C GLU A 45 -29.77 22.74 -7.05
N ARG A 46 -30.79 22.25 -7.78
CA ARG A 46 -31.07 20.80 -7.86
C ARG A 46 -29.99 20.04 -8.61
N TYR A 47 -29.45 20.61 -9.69
CA TYR A 47 -28.37 20.00 -10.45
C TYR A 47 -27.08 19.88 -9.62
N GLU A 48 -26.66 20.97 -8.98
CA GLU A 48 -25.49 20.96 -8.09
C GLU A 48 -25.67 19.95 -6.96
N ARG A 49 -26.85 19.93 -6.33
CA ARG A 49 -27.17 18.95 -5.28
C ARG A 49 -27.03 17.51 -5.74
N ASN A 50 -27.56 17.17 -6.92
CA ASN A 50 -27.48 15.82 -7.47
C ASN A 50 -26.02 15.45 -7.78
N TYR A 51 -25.25 16.37 -8.38
CA TYR A 51 -23.83 16.16 -8.64
C TYR A 51 -23.05 15.91 -7.34
N PHE A 52 -23.32 16.69 -6.27
CA PHE A 52 -22.70 16.46 -4.97
C PHE A 52 -23.11 15.12 -4.34
N ASP A 53 -24.38 14.72 -4.41
CA ASP A 53 -24.84 13.41 -3.90
C ASP A 53 -24.15 12.27 -4.66
N GLU A 54 -24.05 12.36 -5.99
CA GLU A 54 -23.32 11.38 -6.80
C GLU A 54 -21.86 11.26 -6.38
N LYS A 55 -21.17 12.38 -6.12
CA LYS A 55 -19.79 12.36 -5.62
C LYS A 55 -19.67 11.76 -4.23
N LEU A 56 -20.60 12.04 -3.32
CA LEU A 56 -20.63 11.44 -1.99
C LEU A 56 -20.89 9.94 -2.05
N VAL A 57 -21.79 9.49 -2.92
CA VAL A 57 -22.05 8.06 -3.15
C VAL A 57 -20.80 7.37 -3.70
N GLN A 58 -20.12 7.98 -4.68
CA GLN A 58 -18.88 7.43 -5.21
C GLN A 58 -17.81 7.34 -4.13
N MET A 59 -17.60 8.40 -3.35
CA MET A 59 -16.63 8.39 -2.24
C MET A 59 -16.95 7.30 -1.23
N LEU A 60 -18.22 7.12 -0.84
CA LEU A 60 -18.62 6.05 0.08
C LEU A 60 -18.36 4.65 -0.48
N ASN A 61 -18.57 4.45 -1.78
CA ASN A 61 -18.22 3.20 -2.45
C ASN A 61 -16.70 2.98 -2.47
N ASP A 62 -15.92 4.03 -2.69
CA ASP A 62 -14.45 3.95 -2.72
C ASP A 62 -13.86 3.65 -1.32
N LEU A 63 -14.54 4.07 -0.25
CA LEU A 63 -14.17 3.74 1.13
C LEU A 63 -14.52 2.30 1.52
N ASP A 64 -15.36 1.60 0.75
CA ASP A 64 -15.73 0.22 1.01
C ASP A 64 -14.66 -0.75 0.48
N ILE A 65 -13.89 -1.31 1.39
CA ILE A 65 -12.84 -2.30 1.11
C ILE A 65 -13.30 -3.75 1.32
N GLY A 66 -14.58 -3.97 1.67
CA GLY A 66 -15.11 -5.27 2.06
C GLY A 66 -14.33 -5.91 3.21
N ASP A 67 -14.03 -7.21 3.08
CA ASP A 67 -13.26 -7.99 4.07
C ASP A 67 -11.74 -7.83 3.93
N SER A 68 -11.29 -6.94 3.04
CA SER A 68 -9.86 -6.73 2.83
C SER A 68 -9.23 -5.99 4.01
N ALA A 69 -7.99 -6.34 4.34
CA ALA A 69 -7.20 -5.59 5.30
C ALA A 69 -6.90 -4.18 4.77
N LEU A 70 -7.19 -3.15 5.58
CA LEU A 70 -6.92 -1.76 5.26
C LEU A 70 -5.42 -1.50 5.12
N VAL A 71 -4.63 -2.01 6.07
CA VAL A 71 -3.17 -1.89 6.11
C VAL A 71 -2.59 -3.29 5.98
N PHE A 72 -1.67 -3.50 5.05
CA PHE A 72 -1.08 -4.81 4.79
C PHE A 72 0.45 -4.82 4.90
N GLY A 73 1.06 -3.66 5.13
CA GLY A 73 2.49 -3.61 5.39
C GLY A 73 2.98 -2.22 5.78
N ARG A 74 4.29 -2.12 5.91
CA ARG A 74 5.02 -0.88 6.20
C ARG A 74 6.36 -0.90 5.48
N ILE A 75 6.81 0.25 5.03
CA ILE A 75 8.17 0.49 4.58
C ILE A 75 8.83 1.51 5.50
N ASP A 76 10.11 1.33 5.78
CA ASP A 76 10.95 2.38 6.35
C ASP A 76 11.95 2.82 5.28
N ARG A 77 11.87 4.08 4.87
CA ARG A 77 12.65 4.63 3.75
C ARG A 77 13.50 5.80 4.23
N THR A 78 14.76 5.82 3.84
CA THR A 78 15.61 7.00 4.03
C THR A 78 15.19 8.11 3.05
N PRO A 79 15.02 9.37 3.51
CA PRO A 79 14.66 10.48 2.64
C PRO A 79 15.69 10.77 1.55
N ASP A 80 15.20 11.32 0.43
CA ASP A 80 16.04 11.85 -0.65
C ASP A 80 16.89 13.02 -0.12
N GLY A 81 18.21 12.81 0.00
CA GLY A 81 19.15 13.75 0.63
C GLY A 81 19.79 13.26 1.93
N GLY A 82 19.40 12.07 2.40
CA GLY A 82 19.92 11.46 3.62
C GLY A 82 19.18 11.92 4.87
N GLY A 83 19.23 11.11 5.92
CA GLY A 83 18.50 11.34 7.17
C GLY A 83 18.10 10.03 7.85
N GLU A 84 17.34 10.16 8.92
CA GLU A 84 16.77 9.00 9.61
C GLU A 84 15.67 8.36 8.76
N PRO A 85 15.54 7.01 8.75
CA PRO A 85 14.48 6.34 8.01
C PRO A 85 13.09 6.74 8.51
N GLU A 86 12.21 7.10 7.58
CA GLU A 86 10.83 7.47 7.87
C GLU A 86 9.89 6.27 7.63
N PRO A 87 8.94 6.02 8.54
CA PRO A 87 7.98 4.93 8.40
C PRO A 87 6.77 5.33 7.57
N PHE A 88 6.40 4.49 6.61
CA PHE A 88 5.16 4.62 5.83
C PHE A 88 4.37 3.32 5.88
N HIS A 89 3.19 3.37 6.51
CA HIS A 89 2.24 2.25 6.49
C HIS A 89 1.53 2.21 5.16
N ILE A 90 1.54 1.06 4.50
CA ILE A 90 0.99 0.87 3.17
C ILE A 90 -0.34 0.11 3.26
N GLY A 91 -1.34 0.65 2.59
CA GLY A 91 -2.70 0.14 2.65
C GLY A 91 -3.50 0.30 1.36
N ARG A 92 -4.74 -0.19 1.38
CA ARG A 92 -5.63 -0.21 0.23
C ARG A 92 -6.21 1.16 -0.12
N LEU A 93 -6.30 2.03 0.88
CA LEU A 93 -6.81 3.39 0.80
C LEU A 93 -5.85 4.34 1.51
N ALA A 94 -5.77 5.56 0.99
CA ALA A 94 -5.20 6.68 1.72
C ALA A 94 -6.09 7.03 2.92
N VAL A 95 -5.52 7.05 4.12
CA VAL A 95 -6.24 7.44 5.35
C VAL A 95 -5.47 8.57 6.04
N PRO A 96 -6.00 9.80 6.09
CA PRO A 96 -5.47 10.87 6.92
C PRO A 96 -5.94 10.72 8.37
N ASP A 97 -5.26 11.37 9.31
CA ASP A 97 -5.76 11.64 10.66
C ASP A 97 -6.63 12.91 10.69
N LYS A 98 -7.11 13.27 11.87
CA LYS A 98 -7.92 14.48 12.11
C LYS A 98 -7.19 15.80 11.78
N ASP A 99 -5.86 15.79 11.77
CA ASP A 99 -4.98 16.93 11.54
C ASP A 99 -4.44 16.91 10.09
N ASN A 100 -4.99 16.04 9.23
CA ASN A 100 -4.58 15.77 7.84
C ASN A 100 -3.18 15.17 7.66
N ASN A 101 -2.59 14.58 8.70
CA ASN A 101 -1.37 13.78 8.54
C ASN A 101 -1.72 12.41 7.95
N GLN A 102 -0.93 11.93 7.01
CA GLN A 102 -1.15 10.63 6.39
C GLN A 102 -0.87 9.50 7.40
N ILE A 103 -1.90 8.75 7.81
CA ILE A 103 -1.75 7.53 8.63
C ILE A 103 -1.40 6.35 7.74
N VAL A 104 -2.15 6.16 6.65
CA VAL A 104 -1.99 5.04 5.72
C VAL A 104 -1.78 5.57 4.33
N VAL A 105 -0.67 5.21 3.69
CA VAL A 105 -0.39 5.52 2.30
C VAL A 105 -1.10 4.53 1.38
N ASP A 106 -1.80 5.04 0.36
CA ASP A 106 -2.38 4.20 -0.69
C ASP A 106 -1.26 3.45 -1.44
N TRP A 107 -1.42 2.14 -1.60
CA TRP A 107 -0.48 1.29 -2.31
C TRP A 107 -0.18 1.74 -3.74
N ARG A 108 -1.08 2.51 -4.36
CA ARG A 108 -0.91 3.07 -5.71
C ARG A 108 0.03 4.26 -5.75
N ALA A 109 0.32 4.88 -4.61
CA ALA A 109 1.22 6.02 -4.52
C ALA A 109 2.65 5.65 -4.99
N GLN A 110 3.39 6.64 -5.48
CA GLN A 110 4.78 6.45 -5.91
C GLN A 110 5.68 5.99 -4.75
N ILE A 111 5.51 6.56 -3.56
CA ILE A 111 6.29 6.18 -2.38
C ILE A 111 6.08 4.71 -1.98
N ALA A 112 4.90 4.14 -2.27
CA ALA A 112 4.58 2.75 -1.98
C ALA A 112 5.18 1.75 -2.99
N GLU A 113 5.78 2.23 -4.08
CA GLU A 113 6.37 1.39 -5.12
C GLU A 113 7.51 0.51 -4.57
N ALA A 114 8.32 1.07 -3.67
CA ALA A 114 9.39 0.33 -2.99
C ALA A 114 8.88 -0.90 -2.23
N PHE A 115 7.62 -0.89 -1.76
CA PHE A 115 7.03 -2.06 -1.10
C PHE A 115 6.99 -3.28 -2.01
N TYR A 116 6.81 -3.11 -3.33
CA TYR A 116 6.68 -4.21 -4.28
C TYR A 116 7.95 -4.44 -5.11
N ARG A 117 8.65 -3.36 -5.47
CA ARG A 117 9.76 -3.40 -6.44
C ARG A 117 11.15 -3.44 -5.81
N ALA A 118 11.30 -3.04 -4.54
CA ALA A 118 12.61 -3.05 -3.91
C ALA A 118 13.17 -4.47 -3.83
N THR A 119 14.46 -4.57 -4.15
CA THR A 119 15.26 -5.80 -4.08
C THR A 119 16.57 -5.50 -3.36
N GLY A 120 17.36 -6.52 -2.99
CA GLY A 120 18.69 -6.29 -2.40
C GLY A 120 19.63 -5.48 -3.30
N ARG A 121 19.48 -5.60 -4.63
CA ARG A 121 20.30 -4.88 -5.63
C ARG A 121 19.82 -3.45 -5.89
N ASP A 122 18.51 -3.27 -5.92
CA ASP A 122 17.86 -1.96 -6.05
C ASP A 122 16.91 -1.77 -4.86
N PRO A 123 17.43 -1.29 -3.71
CA PRO A 123 16.62 -1.15 -2.50
C PRO A 123 15.63 0.02 -2.58
N MET A 124 15.71 0.91 -3.57
CA MET A 124 14.80 2.07 -3.67
C MET A 124 14.74 2.93 -2.38
N GLN A 125 15.90 3.08 -1.70
CA GLN A 125 16.07 3.76 -0.39
C GLN A 125 15.37 3.10 0.80
N LEU A 126 14.86 1.89 0.61
CA LEU A 126 14.26 1.08 1.64
C LEU A 126 15.34 0.58 2.61
N VAL A 127 15.05 0.65 3.90
CA VAL A 127 15.85 0.05 4.98
C VAL A 127 15.19 -1.21 5.50
N ARG A 128 13.84 -1.18 5.58
CA ARG A 128 13.02 -2.31 6.02
C ARG A 128 11.70 -2.33 5.25
N ARG A 129 11.27 -3.51 4.82
CA ARG A 129 9.90 -3.82 4.41
C ARG A 129 9.30 -4.78 5.40
N ARG A 130 8.10 -4.48 5.85
CA ARG A 130 7.33 -5.25 6.82
C ARG A 130 6.02 -5.69 6.20
N HIS A 131 5.78 -6.99 6.14
CA HIS A 131 4.52 -7.56 5.70
C HIS A 131 3.65 -7.89 6.91
N PHE A 132 2.36 -7.59 6.81
CA PHE A 132 1.37 -7.89 7.82
C PHE A 132 0.46 -9.03 7.38
N LEU A 133 0.39 -10.09 8.19
CA LEU A 133 -0.69 -11.06 8.10
C LEU A 133 -1.85 -10.54 8.95
N VAL A 134 -2.84 -9.95 8.28
CA VAL A 134 -4.04 -9.39 8.91
C VAL A 134 -5.24 -10.25 8.59
N ASP A 135 -6.03 -10.54 9.61
CA ASP A 135 -7.33 -11.19 9.51
C ASP A 135 -8.37 -10.19 10.02
N ASN A 136 -9.16 -9.65 9.09
CA ASN A 136 -10.03 -8.49 9.30
C ASN A 136 -9.26 -7.27 9.83
N ARG A 137 -9.38 -6.99 11.13
CA ARG A 137 -8.70 -5.87 11.81
C ARG A 137 -7.57 -6.34 12.73
N ARG A 138 -7.33 -7.65 12.81
CA ARG A 138 -6.39 -8.24 13.77
C ARG A 138 -5.10 -8.65 13.09
N LEU A 139 -4.00 -8.06 13.51
CA LEU A 139 -2.65 -8.44 13.13
C LEU A 139 -2.30 -9.77 13.79
N LYS A 140 -2.00 -10.77 12.97
CA LYS A 140 -1.66 -12.14 13.40
C LYS A 140 -0.16 -12.39 13.37
N ALA A 141 0.53 -11.83 12.38
CA ALA A 141 1.96 -11.99 12.23
C ALA A 141 2.58 -10.79 11.51
N ILE A 142 3.87 -10.61 11.76
CA ILE A 142 4.72 -9.61 11.15
C ILE A 142 5.92 -10.34 10.53
N GLU A 143 6.23 -10.03 9.28
CA GLU A 143 7.43 -10.51 8.61
C GLU A 143 8.29 -9.32 8.16
N ASP A 144 9.51 -9.24 8.70
CA ASP A 144 10.48 -8.19 8.40
C ASP A 144 11.52 -8.65 7.38
N GLU A 145 11.75 -7.80 6.39
CA GLU A 145 12.80 -7.89 5.40
C GLU A 145 13.68 -6.64 5.47
N LEU A 146 14.99 -6.81 5.54
CA LEU A 146 15.96 -5.73 5.74
C LEU A 146 16.81 -5.53 4.48
N PHE A 147 17.16 -4.28 4.22
CA PHE A 147 17.88 -3.83 3.02
C PHE A 147 19.16 -3.06 3.40
N GLY A 148 20.08 -2.92 2.46
CA GLY A 148 21.33 -2.16 2.65
C GLY A 148 22.30 -2.81 3.65
N GLU A 149 23.01 -2.00 4.44
CA GLU A 149 23.98 -2.48 5.44
C GLU A 149 23.36 -3.32 6.56
N ASN A 150 22.03 -3.19 6.74
CA ASN A 150 21.24 -3.97 7.68
C ASN A 150 20.80 -5.33 7.10
N HIS A 151 21.10 -5.60 5.83
CA HIS A 151 20.86 -6.90 5.21
C HIS A 151 21.82 -7.94 5.81
N LEU A 152 21.29 -8.78 6.69
CA LEU A 152 21.98 -9.98 7.19
C LEU A 152 22.05 -10.96 6.01
N GLY A 153 23.11 -10.89 5.21
CA GLY A 153 23.34 -11.64 3.97
C GLY A 153 23.18 -13.17 4.09
N ILE A 154 21.95 -13.63 4.22
CA ILE A 154 21.52 -15.02 4.17
C ILE A 154 20.27 -15.06 3.29
N GLY A 155 20.52 -14.84 2.00
CA GLY A 155 19.66 -15.20 0.89
C GLY A 155 20.56 -15.82 -0.18
N LYS A 156 20.05 -16.76 -0.97
CA LYS A 156 20.77 -17.17 -2.18
C LYS A 156 20.81 -15.95 -3.09
N ASP A 157 21.99 -15.36 -3.24
CA ASP A 157 22.28 -14.46 -4.35
C ASP A 157 21.99 -15.21 -5.64
N ASP A 158 21.07 -14.70 -6.46
CA ASP A 158 20.86 -15.18 -7.83
C ASP A 158 22.02 -14.71 -8.74
N GLY A 159 23.22 -15.23 -8.46
CA GLY A 159 24.35 -15.32 -9.38
C GLY A 159 25.63 -14.61 -8.96
N LEU A 160 26.56 -15.38 -8.35
CA LEU A 160 28.04 -15.23 -8.33
C LEU A 160 28.56 -13.92 -7.67
N ASP A 161 29.22 -13.86 -6.51
CA ASP A 161 30.29 -14.67 -5.92
C ASP A 161 30.20 -14.71 -4.37
N GLU A 162 30.75 -15.79 -3.78
CA GLU A 162 31.00 -16.14 -2.36
C GLU A 162 30.26 -15.39 -1.21
N PRO A 163 29.57 -16.13 -0.30
CA PRO A 163 28.97 -15.54 0.89
C PRO A 163 30.05 -15.09 1.88
N LYS A 164 30.33 -13.78 1.92
CA LYS A 164 31.15 -13.17 2.97
C LYS A 164 30.36 -13.09 4.27
N LEU A 165 30.55 -14.10 5.13
CA LEU A 165 30.09 -14.11 6.51
C LEU A 165 30.68 -12.92 7.29
N ARG A 166 29.84 -11.92 7.58
CA ARG A 166 30.09 -10.97 8.67
C ARG A 166 29.14 -11.29 9.84
N GLY A 167 29.72 -11.61 11.00
CA GLY A 167 29.02 -11.61 12.29
C GLY A 167 28.80 -13.00 12.90
N HIS A 168 29.52 -13.29 13.98
CA HIS A 168 29.59 -14.59 14.64
C HIS A 168 28.46 -14.84 15.69
N SER A 169 27.22 -14.54 15.33
CA SER A 169 26.05 -14.80 16.20
C SER A 169 24.85 -15.46 15.48
N THR A 170 24.97 -15.70 14.17
CA THR A 170 23.86 -16.10 13.31
C THR A 170 23.59 -17.60 13.27
N LEU A 171 24.58 -18.45 13.55
CA LEU A 171 24.45 -19.91 13.43
C LEU A 171 23.38 -20.50 14.39
N LEU A 172 23.21 -19.90 15.57
CA LEU A 172 22.16 -20.27 16.54
C LEU A 172 20.76 -19.73 16.18
N ALA A 173 20.68 -18.60 15.46
CA ALA A 173 19.41 -18.07 14.97
C ALA A 173 18.91 -18.83 13.72
N THR A 174 19.83 -19.21 12.83
CA THR A 174 19.54 -19.94 11.58
C THR A 174 18.99 -21.35 11.85
N LEU A 175 19.47 -22.03 12.88
CA LEU A 175 18.94 -23.35 13.28
C LEU A 175 17.50 -23.30 13.81
N ARG A 176 17.00 -22.13 14.23
CA ARG A 176 15.59 -21.93 14.61
C ARG A 176 14.69 -21.43 13.46
N LYS A 177 15.28 -20.89 12.38
CA LYS A 177 14.57 -20.16 11.31
C LYS A 177 14.44 -20.94 9.99
N GLY A 178 14.66 -22.24 10.01
CA GLY A 178 14.48 -23.09 8.83
C GLY A 178 13.01 -23.34 8.52
N ARG A 179 12.36 -22.44 7.76
CA ARG A 179 11.31 -22.76 6.76
C ARG A 179 10.64 -21.57 6.04
N SER A 180 10.91 -20.29 6.38
CA SER A 180 10.16 -19.16 5.77
C SER A 180 10.87 -18.39 4.65
N GLY A 181 12.21 -18.41 4.56
CA GLY A 181 12.95 -17.55 3.62
C GLY A 181 12.70 -17.84 2.13
N GLN A 182 12.78 -19.11 1.71
CA GLN A 182 12.64 -19.47 0.29
C GLN A 182 11.22 -19.32 -0.27
N LEU A 183 10.20 -19.38 0.58
CA LEU A 183 8.81 -19.18 0.15
C LEU A 183 8.51 -17.68 0.00
N GLY A 184 9.12 -16.84 0.85
CA GLY A 184 9.05 -15.38 0.77
C GLY A 184 9.65 -14.83 -0.52
N ASP A 185 10.84 -15.29 -0.90
CA ASP A 185 11.52 -14.82 -2.11
C ASP A 185 10.67 -15.09 -3.36
N ILE A 186 10.13 -16.31 -3.53
CA ILE A 186 9.29 -16.66 -4.69
C ILE A 186 7.99 -15.83 -4.70
N VAL A 187 7.31 -15.68 -3.55
CA VAL A 187 6.07 -14.91 -3.46
C VAL A 187 6.33 -13.41 -3.68
N ALA A 188 7.41 -12.87 -3.14
CA ALA A 188 7.83 -11.48 -3.34
C ALA A 188 8.20 -11.20 -4.80
N THR A 189 8.96 -12.09 -5.44
CA THR A 189 9.28 -11.98 -6.88
C THR A 189 8.02 -12.06 -7.75
N ILE A 190 7.10 -12.97 -7.44
CA ILE A 190 5.80 -13.05 -8.14
C ILE A 190 5.00 -11.75 -7.94
N GLN A 191 4.98 -11.17 -6.74
CA GLN A 191 4.31 -9.91 -6.50
C GLN A 191 4.98 -8.73 -7.21
N ALA A 192 6.31 -8.71 -7.31
CA ALA A 192 7.05 -7.71 -8.08
C ALA A 192 6.73 -7.80 -9.58
N GLU A 193 6.69 -9.00 -10.15
CA GLU A 193 6.28 -9.23 -11.55
C GLU A 193 4.84 -8.74 -11.80
N GLN A 194 3.94 -9.01 -10.86
CA GLN A 194 2.56 -8.54 -10.91
C GLN A 194 2.46 -7.01 -10.80
N ASP A 195 3.24 -6.37 -9.94
CA ASP A 195 3.29 -4.91 -9.80
C ASP A 195 3.79 -4.22 -11.06
N VAL A 196 4.82 -4.77 -11.73
CA VAL A 196 5.29 -4.29 -13.04
C VAL A 196 4.15 -4.29 -14.06
N ILE A 197 3.34 -5.35 -14.10
CA ILE A 197 2.16 -5.43 -14.97
C ILE A 197 1.11 -4.39 -14.55
N ILE A 198 0.85 -4.23 -13.25
CA ILE A 198 -0.13 -3.27 -12.73
C ILE A 198 0.26 -1.82 -13.09
N ARG A 199 1.54 -1.47 -12.96
CA ARG A 199 2.07 -0.12 -13.18
C ARG A 199 2.58 0.15 -14.59
N ALA A 200 2.58 -0.85 -15.47
CA ALA A 200 3.07 -0.68 -16.84
C ALA A 200 2.38 0.51 -17.55
N PRO A 201 3.08 1.23 -18.44
CA PRO A 201 2.53 2.40 -19.13
C PRO A 201 1.17 2.14 -19.79
N ASN A 202 0.31 3.15 -19.83
CA ASN A 202 -1.04 3.05 -20.38
C ASN A 202 -1.12 3.19 -21.92
N LYS A 203 0.02 3.40 -22.58
CA LYS A 203 0.09 3.60 -24.04
C LYS A 203 0.22 2.24 -24.75
N GLY A 204 -0.81 1.86 -25.50
CA GLY A 204 -0.82 0.67 -26.35
C GLY A 204 -1.50 -0.55 -25.72
N VAL A 205 -1.28 -1.72 -26.34
CA VAL A 205 -1.85 -3.00 -25.88
C VAL A 205 -0.81 -3.74 -25.04
N LEU A 206 -1.16 -4.10 -23.80
CA LEU A 206 -0.34 -4.95 -22.93
C LEU A 206 -0.90 -6.38 -22.95
N VAL A 207 -0.10 -7.33 -23.42
CA VAL A 207 -0.44 -8.76 -23.38
C VAL A 207 0.23 -9.40 -22.17
N VAL A 208 -0.58 -10.01 -21.29
CA VAL A 208 -0.10 -10.68 -20.07
C VAL A 208 -0.29 -12.18 -20.23
N GLN A 209 0.82 -12.92 -20.28
CA GLN A 209 0.80 -14.39 -20.37
C GLN A 209 1.28 -15.00 -19.06
N GLY A 210 0.61 -16.07 -18.61
CA GLY A 210 0.99 -16.77 -17.38
C GLY A 210 0.25 -18.09 -17.24
N GLY A 211 0.79 -19.01 -16.45
CA GLY A 211 0.19 -20.34 -16.23
C GLY A 211 -1.16 -20.31 -15.51
N PRO A 212 -1.89 -21.43 -15.43
CA PRO A 212 -3.09 -21.55 -14.61
C PRO A 212 -2.80 -21.16 -13.14
N GLY A 213 -3.73 -20.44 -12.50
CA GLY A 213 -3.62 -20.07 -11.08
C GLY A 213 -2.69 -18.89 -10.75
N THR A 214 -2.00 -18.27 -11.72
CA THR A 214 -1.04 -17.17 -11.48
C THR A 214 -1.68 -15.80 -11.20
N GLY A 215 -2.97 -15.74 -10.88
CA GLY A 215 -3.63 -14.49 -10.46
C GLY A 215 -3.91 -13.44 -11.55
N LYS A 216 -3.76 -13.76 -12.84
CA LYS A 216 -3.94 -12.77 -13.96
C LYS A 216 -5.21 -11.93 -13.90
N THR A 217 -6.35 -12.50 -13.50
CA THR A 217 -7.61 -11.76 -13.36
C THR A 217 -7.53 -10.70 -12.26
N VAL A 218 -6.95 -11.05 -11.11
CA VAL A 218 -6.73 -10.13 -9.99
C VAL A 218 -5.74 -9.04 -10.39
N VAL A 219 -4.65 -9.41 -11.08
CA VAL A 219 -3.66 -8.47 -11.62
C VAL A 219 -4.30 -7.50 -12.61
N ALA A 220 -5.16 -7.98 -13.52
CA ALA A 220 -5.88 -7.13 -14.46
C ALA A 220 -6.85 -6.16 -13.75
N LEU A 221 -7.56 -6.62 -12.72
CA LEU A 221 -8.44 -5.77 -11.92
C LEU A 221 -7.64 -4.71 -11.16
N HIS A 222 -6.54 -5.09 -10.53
CA HIS A 222 -5.64 -4.16 -9.85
C HIS A 222 -5.02 -3.16 -10.83
N ARG A 223 -4.62 -3.59 -12.03
CA ARG A 223 -4.16 -2.71 -13.12
C ARG A 223 -5.25 -1.71 -13.51
N ALA A 224 -6.48 -2.16 -13.74
CA ALA A 224 -7.59 -1.27 -14.06
C ALA A 224 -7.80 -0.23 -12.95
N ALA A 225 -7.81 -0.66 -11.68
CA ALA A 225 -7.94 0.24 -10.55
C ALA A 225 -6.75 1.21 -10.41
N TYR A 226 -5.53 0.76 -10.65
CA TYR A 226 -4.33 1.61 -10.67
C TYR A 226 -4.42 2.66 -11.79
N LEU A 227 -4.71 2.24 -13.02
CA LEU A 227 -4.84 3.14 -14.16
C LEU A 227 -5.97 4.15 -13.97
N LEU A 228 -7.12 3.72 -13.42
CA LEU A 228 -8.20 4.63 -13.06
C LEU A 228 -7.72 5.64 -12.01
N TYR A 229 -7.12 5.21 -10.90
CA TYR A 229 -6.64 6.12 -9.87
C TYR A 229 -5.57 7.11 -10.38
N THR A 230 -4.53 6.60 -11.05
CA THR A 230 -3.38 7.39 -11.53
C THR A 230 -3.75 8.30 -12.71
N HIS A 231 -4.81 7.98 -13.47
CA HIS A 231 -5.23 8.75 -14.65
C HIS A 231 -6.64 9.36 -14.56
N GLN A 232 -7.34 9.28 -13.41
CA GLN A 232 -8.58 10.02 -13.13
C GLN A 232 -8.34 11.45 -12.65
N PHE A 233 -7.09 11.84 -12.35
CA PHE A 233 -6.71 13.24 -12.09
C PHE A 233 -5.72 13.80 -13.12
N PRO A 234 -6.18 14.13 -14.35
CA PRO A 234 -5.46 15.10 -15.16
C PRO A 234 -6.37 16.29 -15.48
N LEU A 235 -6.83 17.05 -14.49
CA LEU A 235 -7.63 18.28 -14.73
C LEU A 235 -7.55 19.26 -13.53
N ALA A 236 -6.37 19.80 -13.22
CA ALA A 236 -6.21 21.07 -12.47
C ALA A 236 -4.74 21.55 -12.44
N ALA A 237 -4.08 21.63 -13.59
CA ALA A 237 -2.81 22.37 -13.71
C ALA A 237 -2.56 22.80 -15.17
N GLN A 238 -3.59 23.34 -15.83
CA GLN A 238 -3.41 24.16 -17.02
C GLN A 238 -4.33 25.36 -16.91
N GLY A 239 -3.73 26.52 -16.72
CA GLY A 239 -4.41 27.80 -16.56
C GLY A 239 -3.64 28.75 -15.68
N SER A 240 -2.40 29.11 -16.06
CA SER A 240 -1.86 30.40 -15.66
C SER A 240 -2.45 31.46 -16.60
N PRO A 241 -3.24 32.43 -16.12
CA PRO A 241 -3.40 33.67 -16.85
C PRO A 241 -2.18 34.53 -16.52
N THR A 242 -1.25 34.60 -17.47
CA THR A 242 -0.32 35.73 -17.55
C THR A 242 -1.13 36.97 -17.90
N TRP A 243 -1.18 37.94 -16.98
CA TRP A 243 -1.19 39.37 -17.26
C TRP A 243 -0.41 40.06 -16.14
#